data_AF-A0A7V6FCI8-F1
#
_entry.id   AF-A0A7V6FCI8-F1
#
_cell.length_a   1.000
_cell.length_b   1.000
_cell.length_c   1.000
_cell.angle_alpha   90.00
_cell.angle_beta   90.00
_cell.angle_gamma   90.00
#
_symmetry.space_group_name_H-M   'P 1'
#
loop_
_entity.id
_entity.type
_entity.pdbx_description
1 polymer ?
#
loop_
_entity_poly.entity_id
_entity_poly.type
_entity_poly.pdbx_seq_one_letter_code
_entity_poly.pdbx_strand_id
1 'polypeptide(L)'
;MKQTKRLIGLVLILTLAITTGCTKEGPTAPQPPAVQEPMPTEEPEQPPTEKPETAASERPKTDEPETTEPKEEIDYSKRYQTLLDDYYELIVTNDGWDYPNDGEIGVVEATLGLEPAQALEHIGYTIEDISGDGIPELLITSAHRDEDGQAIGSSVFAAYTYQDGAPHLSFISTARSNYRYKGQGQFHYVGSAGAIYSILGSFTISDDGTTLINQDYYFTHEKDENYDDIAVFYNDKGIWDREESIELDMTLDDLWQLEREQAEEIVEIDITPFSDYTPTRPIDVDLPRVSVDWIEGTPDGEYDEFVVDETEPQVKILLEAITEVEDLRLLALTYEDHPEGQITFSTEELHHLDRLTPERPLVVRLAGFGTIPNFGISYKDKTGATKYYAVTESGRDGSLLLMEFEK
;
A
#
# COMPACT_ATOMS: atom_id res chain seq x y z
N MET A 1 18.46 35.44 -18.31
CA MET A 1 18.96 34.05 -18.22
C MET A 1 19.55 33.82 -16.84
N LYS A 2 18.79 33.16 -15.97
CA LYS A 2 19.24 32.39 -14.82
C LYS A 2 18.02 31.55 -14.41
N GLN A 3 18.07 30.26 -14.71
CA GLN A 3 17.06 29.30 -14.31
C GLN A 3 17.23 29.04 -12.81
N THR A 4 16.13 29.18 -12.08
CA THR A 4 16.02 28.77 -10.68
C THR A 4 15.43 27.37 -10.69
N LYS A 5 16.22 26.35 -10.37
CA LYS A 5 15.73 25.00 -10.10
C LYS A 5 14.81 25.08 -8.87
N ARG A 6 13.55 24.68 -9.02
CA ARG A 6 12.63 24.50 -7.89
C ARG A 6 12.87 23.09 -7.35
N LEU A 7 13.35 23.03 -6.11
CA LEU A 7 13.44 21.82 -5.32
C LEU A 7 12.03 21.51 -4.82
N ILE A 8 11.43 20.41 -5.27
CA ILE A 8 10.17 19.91 -4.72
C ILE A 8 10.54 19.12 -3.48
N GLY A 9 10.38 19.75 -2.31
CA GLY A 9 10.48 19.06 -1.03
C GLY A 9 9.16 18.34 -0.77
N LEU A 10 9.22 17.01 -0.68
CA LEU A 10 8.12 16.17 -0.23
C LEU A 10 7.82 16.52 1.24
N VAL A 11 6.66 17.13 1.49
CA VAL A 11 6.19 17.44 2.84
C VAL A 11 5.44 16.22 3.37
N LEU A 12 6.03 15.54 4.35
CA LEU A 12 5.37 14.47 5.11
C LEU A 12 4.27 15.13 5.97
N ILE A 13 3.00 14.93 5.63
CA ILE A 13 1.87 15.41 6.43
C ILE A 13 1.65 14.40 7.57
N LEU A 14 2.03 14.83 8.78
CA LEU A 14 1.81 14.10 10.03
C LEU A 14 0.32 14.26 10.44
N THR A 15 -0.53 13.29 10.13
CA THR A 15 -1.92 13.29 10.62
C THR A 15 -1.96 12.83 12.08
N LEU A 16 -2.28 13.77 12.97
CA LEU A 16 -2.34 13.60 14.41
C LEU A 16 -3.73 13.12 14.84
N ALA A 17 -3.91 11.81 15.03
CA ALA A 17 -5.08 11.27 15.71
C ALA A 17 -4.80 11.18 17.22
N ILE A 18 -5.32 12.12 18.00
CA ILE A 18 -5.26 12.08 19.48
C ILE A 18 -6.44 11.24 19.98
N THR A 19 -6.18 9.98 20.33
CA THR A 19 -7.10 9.23 21.19
C THR A 19 -6.44 9.01 22.55
N THR A 20 -6.87 9.80 23.54
CA THR A 20 -6.53 9.63 24.94
C THR A 20 -7.15 8.35 25.50
N GLY A 21 -6.34 7.32 25.70
CA GLY A 21 -6.67 6.13 26.48
C GLY A 21 -5.55 5.83 27.48
N CYS A 22 -5.64 6.38 28.69
CA CYS A 22 -4.75 6.01 29.80
C CYS A 22 -4.95 4.53 30.15
N THR A 23 -4.01 3.68 29.76
CA THR A 23 -3.78 2.36 30.38
C THR A 23 -2.29 2.25 30.73
N LYS A 24 -1.99 1.67 31.90
CA LYS A 24 -0.67 1.66 32.54
C LYS A 24 0.26 0.55 32.03
N GLU A 25 0.01 0.04 30.84
CA GLU A 25 0.85 -0.94 30.15
C GLU A 25 1.00 -0.41 28.73
N GLY A 26 2.23 -0.08 28.33
CA GLY A 26 2.50 0.50 27.01
C GLY A 26 2.06 -0.46 25.90
N PRO A 27 1.67 0.06 24.72
CA PRO A 27 1.28 -0.78 23.59
C PRO A 27 2.49 -1.60 23.14
N THR A 28 2.34 -2.93 23.09
CA THR A 28 3.29 -3.81 22.43
C THR A 28 3.14 -3.61 20.92
N ALA A 29 4.17 -3.05 20.27
CA ALA A 29 4.21 -2.87 18.82
C ALA A 29 4.29 -4.23 18.10
N PRO A 30 3.76 -4.35 16.87
CA PRO A 30 3.96 -5.54 16.05
C PRO A 30 5.45 -5.73 15.78
N GLN A 31 5.98 -6.91 16.13
CA GLN A 31 7.33 -7.32 15.81
C GLN A 31 7.38 -7.85 14.37
N PRO A 32 8.47 -7.62 13.62
CA PRO A 32 8.72 -8.42 12.42
C PRO A 32 8.76 -9.90 12.80
N PRO A 33 8.28 -10.82 11.94
CA PRO A 33 8.20 -12.24 12.28
C PRO A 33 9.55 -12.78 12.73
N ALA A 34 9.55 -13.45 13.88
CA ALA A 34 10.75 -14.03 14.46
C ALA A 34 11.37 -15.06 13.50
N VAL A 35 12.67 -14.91 13.23
CA VAL A 35 13.49 -15.95 12.60
C VAL A 35 13.42 -17.19 13.49
N GLN A 36 12.79 -18.26 13.00
CA GLN A 36 12.81 -19.54 13.69
C GLN A 36 14.26 -20.05 13.70
N GLU A 37 14.85 -20.17 14.90
CA GLU A 37 16.12 -20.88 15.05
C GLU A 37 15.98 -22.32 14.52
N PRO A 38 16.92 -22.80 13.69
CA PRO A 38 16.87 -24.19 13.24
C PRO A 38 17.06 -25.12 14.44
N MET A 39 16.13 -26.07 14.59
CA MET A 39 16.23 -27.14 15.59
C MET A 39 17.56 -27.91 15.43
N PRO A 40 18.16 -28.39 16.54
CA PRO A 40 19.44 -29.08 16.50
C PRO A 40 19.33 -30.37 15.67
N THR A 41 20.12 -30.45 14.60
CA THR A 41 20.22 -31.64 13.75
C THR A 41 21.01 -32.72 14.50
N GLU A 42 20.38 -33.88 14.74
CA GLU A 42 21.07 -35.08 15.20
C GLU A 42 22.08 -35.56 14.14
N GLU A 43 23.30 -35.78 14.62
CA GLU A 43 24.45 -36.29 13.89
C GLU A 43 24.19 -37.70 13.32
N PRO A 44 24.33 -37.95 12.00
CA PRO A 44 24.22 -39.30 11.47
C PRO A 44 25.52 -40.09 11.73
N GLU A 45 25.36 -41.26 12.34
CA GLU A 45 26.41 -42.26 12.54
C GLU A 45 27.17 -42.60 11.24
N GLN A 46 28.50 -42.57 11.31
CA GLN A 46 29.40 -43.01 10.24
C GLN A 46 29.32 -44.53 10.01
N PRO A 47 29.21 -45.01 8.75
CA PRO A 47 29.60 -46.37 8.41
C PRO A 47 31.12 -46.49 8.17
N PRO A 48 31.72 -47.67 8.39
CA PRO A 48 33.15 -47.80 8.54
C PRO A 48 33.93 -47.78 7.23
N THR A 49 35.04 -47.03 7.29
CA THR A 49 36.33 -47.16 6.59
C THR A 49 36.56 -48.42 5.75
N GLU A 50 36.71 -48.24 4.43
CA GLU A 50 37.57 -49.09 3.60
C GLU A 50 38.66 -48.23 2.94
N LYS A 51 39.90 -48.72 3.01
CA LYS A 51 41.13 -48.11 2.49
C LYS A 51 41.67 -49.01 1.35
N PRO A 52 42.61 -48.54 0.52
CA PRO A 52 42.38 -48.30 -0.90
C PRO A 52 43.11 -49.30 -1.80
N GLU A 53 42.55 -49.61 -2.97
CA GLU A 53 43.33 -50.21 -4.07
C GLU A 53 43.63 -49.18 -5.16
N THR A 54 44.89 -49.22 -5.57
CA THR A 54 45.55 -48.25 -6.43
C THR A 54 45.54 -48.74 -7.88
N ALA A 55 45.44 -47.79 -8.81
CA ALA A 55 45.97 -47.78 -10.18
C ALA A 55 44.90 -47.67 -11.27
N ALA A 56 44.85 -46.50 -11.92
CA ALA A 56 45.50 -46.30 -13.21
C ALA A 56 45.08 -44.94 -13.79
N SER A 57 46.06 -44.17 -14.24
CA SER A 57 45.89 -42.92 -14.95
C SER A 57 45.40 -43.20 -16.37
N GLU A 58 44.24 -42.65 -16.75
CA GLU A 58 43.93 -42.31 -18.13
C GLU A 58 43.38 -40.88 -18.18
N ARG A 59 43.92 -40.08 -19.11
CA ARG A 59 43.50 -38.70 -19.44
C ARG A 59 42.59 -38.76 -20.69
N PRO A 60 41.83 -37.68 -20.98
CA PRO A 60 40.39 -37.69 -21.17
C PRO A 60 39.93 -38.13 -22.56
N LYS A 61 38.73 -38.72 -22.64
CA LYS A 61 37.96 -38.77 -23.89
C LYS A 61 37.09 -37.53 -23.98
N THR A 62 37.13 -36.95 -25.16
CA THR A 62 36.42 -35.79 -25.64
C THR A 62 34.91 -35.94 -25.43
N ASP A 63 34.31 -35.05 -24.66
CA ASP A 63 32.86 -34.95 -24.52
C ASP A 63 32.26 -34.40 -25.83
N GLU A 64 31.39 -35.19 -26.45
CA GLU A 64 30.41 -34.71 -27.41
C GLU A 64 29.44 -33.77 -26.68
N PRO A 65 28.89 -32.74 -27.34
CA PRO A 65 28.03 -31.78 -26.69
C PRO A 65 26.74 -32.47 -26.22
N GLU A 66 26.57 -32.49 -24.89
CA GLU A 66 25.33 -32.85 -24.23
C GLU A 66 24.22 -31.97 -24.81
N THR A 67 23.28 -32.59 -25.51
CA THR A 67 22.14 -31.90 -26.09
C THR A 67 21.22 -31.56 -24.93
N THR A 68 21.30 -30.32 -24.44
CA THR A 68 20.37 -29.79 -23.45
C THR A 68 18.97 -29.78 -24.04
N GLU A 69 18.08 -30.61 -23.49
CA GLU A 69 16.65 -30.48 -23.74
C GLU A 69 16.21 -29.07 -23.32
N PRO A 70 15.32 -28.39 -24.08
CA PRO A 70 14.89 -27.06 -23.72
C PRO A 70 14.15 -27.11 -22.39
N LYS A 71 14.73 -26.46 -21.36
CA LYS A 71 14.08 -26.21 -20.07
C LYS A 71 12.81 -25.41 -20.39
N GLU A 72 11.63 -25.95 -20.07
CA GLU A 72 10.38 -25.20 -20.21
C GLU A 72 10.52 -23.89 -19.45
N GLU A 73 10.41 -22.77 -20.15
CA GLU A 73 10.41 -21.44 -19.58
C GLU A 73 9.11 -21.26 -18.79
N ILE A 74 9.22 -21.18 -17.46
CA ILE A 74 8.06 -21.05 -16.58
C ILE A 74 7.54 -19.62 -16.70
N ASP A 75 6.27 -19.48 -17.06
CA ASP A 75 5.57 -18.19 -17.09
C ASP A 75 5.12 -17.81 -15.67
N TYR A 76 5.96 -17.05 -14.97
CA TYR A 76 5.69 -16.62 -13.59
C TYR A 76 4.52 -15.65 -13.48
N SER A 77 4.22 -14.86 -14.51
CA SER A 77 3.01 -14.01 -14.53
C SER A 77 1.74 -14.83 -14.37
N LYS A 78 1.68 -16.04 -14.96
CA LYS A 78 0.57 -16.98 -14.70
C LYS A 78 0.60 -17.60 -13.31
N ARG A 79 1.77 -17.76 -12.70
CA ARG A 79 1.91 -18.34 -11.35
C ARG A 79 1.42 -17.40 -10.26
N TYR A 80 1.57 -16.10 -10.46
CA TYR A 80 1.10 -15.06 -9.55
C TYR A 80 -0.31 -14.54 -9.85
N GLN A 81 -0.94 -14.99 -10.94
CA GLN A 81 -2.21 -14.47 -11.43
C GLN A 81 -3.34 -14.45 -10.39
N THR A 82 -3.51 -15.54 -9.62
CA THR A 82 -4.55 -15.56 -8.58
C THR A 82 -4.32 -14.47 -7.53
N LEU A 83 -3.07 -14.31 -7.09
CA LEU A 83 -2.70 -13.29 -6.12
C LEU A 83 -2.89 -11.87 -6.68
N LEU A 84 -2.58 -11.65 -7.97
CA LEU A 84 -2.84 -10.37 -8.64
C LEU A 84 -4.33 -10.07 -8.77
N ASP A 85 -5.17 -11.07 -9.08
CA ASP A 85 -6.63 -10.92 -9.08
C ASP A 85 -7.14 -10.56 -7.67
N ASP A 86 -6.58 -11.17 -6.63
CA ASP A 86 -6.95 -10.91 -5.23
C ASP A 86 -6.55 -9.49 -4.80
N TYR A 87 -5.34 -9.03 -5.15
CA TYR A 87 -4.94 -7.64 -4.90
C TYR A 87 -5.79 -6.63 -5.68
N TYR A 88 -6.13 -6.91 -6.93
CA TYR A 88 -7.02 -6.04 -7.69
C TYR A 88 -8.37 -5.93 -6.99
N GLU A 89 -8.98 -7.05 -6.56
CA GLU A 89 -10.24 -7.06 -5.80
C GLU A 89 -10.11 -6.25 -4.52
N LEU A 90 -9.08 -6.50 -3.72
CA LEU A 90 -8.79 -5.75 -2.50
C LEU A 90 -8.76 -4.25 -2.75
N ILE A 91 -8.01 -3.80 -3.77
CA ILE A 91 -7.83 -2.37 -4.08
C ILE A 91 -9.17 -1.70 -4.42
N VAL A 92 -10.05 -2.39 -5.14
CA VAL A 92 -11.33 -1.83 -5.57
C VAL A 92 -12.45 -1.99 -4.53
N THR A 93 -12.33 -2.92 -3.58
CA THR A 93 -13.32 -3.12 -2.50
C THR A 93 -12.91 -2.54 -1.16
N ASN A 94 -11.71 -2.00 -1.03
CA ASN A 94 -11.19 -1.52 0.25
C ASN A 94 -12.07 -0.40 0.82
N ASP A 95 -12.79 -0.72 1.90
CA ASP A 95 -13.60 0.24 2.66
C ASP A 95 -12.87 0.75 3.91
N GLY A 96 -11.67 0.23 4.20
CA GLY A 96 -10.84 0.60 5.34
C GLY A 96 -11.28 0.00 6.68
N TRP A 97 -12.28 -0.88 6.71
CA TRP A 97 -12.85 -1.40 7.97
C TRP A 97 -12.48 -2.84 8.27
N ASP A 98 -12.12 -3.65 7.27
CA ASP A 98 -11.66 -5.02 7.48
C ASP A 98 -10.13 -5.11 7.56
N TYR A 99 -9.62 -5.88 8.52
CA TYR A 99 -8.19 -6.12 8.65
C TYR A 99 -7.82 -7.31 7.75
N PRO A 100 -7.05 -7.07 6.69
CA PRO A 100 -6.84 -8.06 5.64
C PRO A 100 -5.75 -9.07 6.04
N ASN A 101 -5.39 -9.99 5.14
CA ASN A 101 -4.26 -10.91 5.39
C ASN A 101 -2.93 -10.13 5.51
N ASP A 102 -1.92 -10.75 6.10
CA ASP A 102 -0.62 -10.11 6.41
C ASP A 102 0.00 -9.35 5.21
N GLY A 103 -0.08 -9.88 3.99
CA GLY A 103 0.46 -9.25 2.78
C GLY A 103 -0.33 -8.06 2.25
N GLU A 104 -1.56 -7.87 2.70
CA GLU A 104 -2.51 -6.91 2.13
C GLU A 104 -2.55 -5.58 2.92
N ILE A 105 -2.05 -5.59 4.16
CA ILE A 105 -2.14 -4.46 5.10
C ILE A 105 -1.51 -3.17 4.55
N GLY A 106 -0.32 -3.26 3.95
CA GLY A 106 0.36 -2.09 3.38
C GLY A 106 -0.42 -1.45 2.24
N VAL A 107 -1.10 -2.26 1.43
CA VAL A 107 -1.94 -1.78 0.31
C VAL A 107 -3.22 -1.12 0.83
N VAL A 108 -3.89 -1.75 1.80
CA VAL A 108 -5.10 -1.18 2.43
C VAL A 108 -4.82 0.17 3.05
N GLU A 109 -3.74 0.29 3.83
CA GLU A 109 -3.38 1.57 4.45
C GLU A 109 -2.94 2.62 3.41
N ALA A 110 -2.26 2.21 2.34
CA ALA A 110 -1.82 3.13 1.28
C ALA A 110 -2.98 3.67 0.43
N THR A 111 -4.04 2.87 0.28
CA THR A 111 -5.24 3.19 -0.52
C THR A 111 -6.41 3.73 0.30
N LEU A 112 -6.27 3.82 1.63
CA LEU A 112 -7.32 4.32 2.50
C LEU A 112 -7.77 5.72 2.10
N GLY A 113 -9.07 5.87 1.82
CA GLY A 113 -9.68 7.12 1.39
C GLY A 113 -9.37 7.51 -0.06
N LEU A 114 -8.96 6.58 -0.92
CA LEU A 114 -8.89 6.79 -2.36
C LEU A 114 -10.12 6.19 -3.05
N GLU A 115 -10.60 6.84 -4.10
CA GLU A 115 -11.58 6.21 -4.99
C GLU A 115 -10.93 5.03 -5.74
N PRO A 116 -11.69 3.98 -6.10
CA PRO A 116 -11.13 2.75 -6.69
C PRO A 116 -10.23 2.99 -7.90
N ALA A 117 -10.60 3.89 -8.82
CA ALA A 117 -9.80 4.21 -9.99
C ALA A 117 -8.46 4.88 -9.62
N GLN A 118 -8.45 5.72 -8.58
CA GLN A 118 -7.24 6.35 -8.07
C GLN A 118 -6.37 5.32 -7.36
N ALA A 119 -6.97 4.45 -6.54
CA ALA A 119 -6.28 3.38 -5.84
C ALA A 119 -5.57 2.42 -6.80
N LEU A 120 -6.23 2.05 -7.91
CA LEU A 120 -5.66 1.23 -8.98
C LEU A 120 -4.48 1.90 -9.70
N GLU A 121 -4.44 3.23 -9.80
CA GLU A 121 -3.29 3.97 -10.36
C GLU A 121 -2.14 4.11 -9.34
N HIS A 122 -2.45 4.14 -8.04
CA HIS A 122 -1.47 4.36 -6.97
C HIS A 122 -0.76 3.09 -6.51
N ILE A 123 -1.27 1.92 -6.88
CA ILE A 123 -0.68 0.63 -6.55
C ILE A 123 -0.32 -0.08 -7.85
N GLY A 124 0.83 -0.73 -7.86
CA GLY A 124 1.28 -1.53 -8.98
C GLY A 124 2.03 -2.76 -8.53
N TYR A 125 2.53 -3.50 -9.51
CA TYR A 125 3.35 -4.66 -9.27
C TYR A 125 4.47 -4.81 -10.29
N THR A 126 5.51 -5.54 -9.93
CA THR A 126 6.52 -6.04 -10.86
C THR A 126 6.82 -7.51 -10.55
N ILE A 127 7.28 -8.24 -11.57
CA ILE A 127 7.70 -9.64 -11.47
C ILE A 127 9.12 -9.72 -12.03
N GLU A 128 10.11 -9.68 -11.14
CA GLU A 128 11.53 -9.60 -11.47
C GLU A 128 12.35 -10.49 -10.54
N ASP A 129 13.47 -10.99 -11.02
CA ASP A 129 14.43 -11.76 -10.21
C ASP A 129 15.24 -10.79 -9.33
N ILE A 130 14.70 -10.52 -8.14
CA ILE A 130 15.23 -9.58 -7.15
C ILE A 130 16.31 -10.24 -6.30
N SER A 131 16.12 -11.53 -5.96
CA SER A 131 17.09 -12.32 -5.19
C SER A 131 18.30 -12.77 -6.02
N GLY A 132 18.14 -12.92 -7.34
CA GLY A 132 19.17 -13.39 -8.25
C GLY A 132 19.29 -14.91 -8.34
N ASP A 133 18.29 -15.65 -7.87
CA ASP A 133 18.26 -17.12 -7.83
C ASP A 133 17.69 -17.74 -9.13
N GLY A 134 17.19 -16.90 -10.04
CA GLY A 134 16.56 -17.27 -11.29
C GLY A 134 15.06 -17.56 -11.18
N ILE A 135 14.44 -17.30 -10.02
CA ILE A 135 13.00 -17.35 -9.76
C ILE A 135 12.52 -15.91 -9.52
N PRO A 136 11.81 -15.30 -10.48
CA PRO A 136 11.28 -13.95 -10.30
C PRO A 136 10.34 -13.84 -9.09
N GLU A 137 10.59 -12.86 -8.23
CA GLU A 137 9.70 -12.43 -7.17
C GLU A 137 8.62 -11.47 -7.69
N LEU A 138 7.43 -11.58 -7.11
CA LEU A 138 6.38 -10.57 -7.24
C LEU A 138 6.57 -9.51 -6.15
N LEU A 139 6.73 -8.25 -6.53
CA LEU A 139 6.65 -7.11 -5.62
C LEU A 139 5.34 -6.36 -5.85
N ILE A 140 4.59 -6.10 -4.77
CA ILE A 140 3.47 -5.17 -4.77
C ILE A 140 3.99 -3.83 -4.26
N THR A 141 3.81 -2.76 -5.04
CA THR A 141 4.50 -1.49 -4.81
C THR A 141 3.55 -0.30 -4.89
N SER A 142 4.02 0.85 -4.39
CA SER A 142 3.50 2.14 -4.82
C SER A 142 3.68 2.27 -6.33
N ALA A 143 2.77 2.97 -7.00
CA ALA A 143 2.86 3.32 -8.40
C ALA A 143 2.70 4.83 -8.59
N HIS A 144 3.57 5.39 -9.43
CA HIS A 144 3.46 6.73 -9.98
C HIS A 144 4.06 6.74 -11.38
N ARG A 145 3.84 7.82 -12.14
CA ARG A 145 4.42 7.98 -13.47
C ARG A 145 5.53 9.01 -13.44
N ASP A 146 6.63 8.72 -14.13
CA ASP A 146 7.73 9.66 -14.30
C ASP A 146 7.41 10.76 -15.32
N GLU A 147 8.39 11.62 -15.63
CA GLU A 147 8.22 12.72 -16.59
C GLU A 147 7.91 12.24 -18.02
N ASP A 148 8.27 11.00 -18.37
CA ASP A 148 8.05 10.38 -19.68
C ASP A 148 6.75 9.54 -19.71
N GLY A 149 6.05 9.43 -18.58
CA GLY A 149 4.80 8.68 -18.43
C GLY A 149 4.99 7.18 -18.14
N GLN A 150 6.24 6.74 -17.93
CA GLN A 150 6.56 5.37 -17.53
C GLN A 150 6.09 5.15 -16.10
N ALA A 151 5.38 4.05 -15.87
CA ALA A 151 4.92 3.69 -14.56
C ALA A 151 6.07 3.03 -13.77
N ILE A 152 6.31 3.57 -12.58
CA ILE A 152 7.43 3.23 -11.72
C ILE A 152 7.00 3.17 -10.26
N GLY A 153 7.77 2.48 -9.43
CA GLY A 153 7.49 2.30 -8.01
C GLY A 153 8.76 2.13 -7.18
N SER A 154 8.71 2.51 -5.90
CA SER A 154 9.86 2.38 -4.99
C SER A 154 9.50 1.82 -3.62
N SER A 155 8.31 2.10 -3.09
CA SER A 155 7.85 1.57 -1.81
C SER A 155 7.23 0.20 -2.03
N VAL A 156 7.74 -0.83 -1.37
CA VAL A 156 7.27 -2.21 -1.50
C VAL A 156 6.35 -2.53 -0.33
N PHE A 157 5.10 -2.85 -0.63
CA PHE A 157 4.07 -3.19 0.36
C PHE A 157 4.08 -4.66 0.74
N ALA A 158 4.37 -5.53 -0.23
CA ALA A 158 4.57 -6.96 -0.02
C ALA A 158 5.48 -7.53 -1.10
N ALA A 159 6.19 -8.60 -0.77
CA ALA A 159 7.02 -9.35 -1.70
C ALA A 159 6.69 -10.83 -1.58
N TYR A 160 6.68 -11.53 -2.71
CA TYR A 160 6.42 -12.96 -2.78
C TYR A 160 7.42 -13.67 -3.68
N THR A 161 8.07 -14.71 -3.20
CA THR A 161 8.81 -15.68 -4.03
C THR A 161 7.90 -16.84 -4.45
N TYR A 162 8.27 -17.60 -5.48
CA TYR A 162 7.53 -18.77 -5.93
C TYR A 162 8.28 -20.05 -5.57
N GLN A 163 7.83 -20.73 -4.51
CA GLN A 163 8.47 -21.92 -3.97
C GLN A 163 7.45 -23.06 -3.83
N ASP A 164 7.90 -24.30 -4.04
CA ASP A 164 7.07 -25.50 -3.86
C ASP A 164 5.72 -25.50 -4.62
N GLY A 165 5.68 -24.77 -5.74
CA GLY A 165 4.50 -24.69 -6.61
C GLY A 165 3.45 -23.66 -6.19
N ALA A 166 3.75 -22.76 -5.25
CA ALA A 166 2.87 -21.68 -4.84
C ALA A 166 3.63 -20.38 -4.51
N PRO A 167 2.97 -19.21 -4.58
CA PRO A 167 3.52 -17.98 -4.01
C PRO A 167 3.72 -18.13 -2.49
N HIS A 168 4.91 -17.73 -2.02
CA HIS A 168 5.28 -17.65 -0.61
C HIS A 168 5.52 -16.19 -0.25
N LEU A 169 4.85 -15.69 0.78
CA LEU A 169 5.02 -14.33 1.25
C LEU A 169 6.38 -14.18 1.92
N SER A 170 7.23 -13.30 1.39
CA SER A 170 8.59 -13.09 1.87
C SER A 170 8.66 -12.02 2.97
N PHE A 171 8.03 -10.86 2.74
CA PHE A 171 7.94 -9.79 3.73
C PHE A 171 6.79 -8.83 3.42
N ILE A 172 6.42 -8.02 4.42
CA ILE A 172 5.32 -7.05 4.38
C ILE A 172 5.78 -5.69 4.89
N SER A 173 5.11 -4.64 4.43
CA SER A 173 5.20 -3.27 4.96
C SER A 173 3.84 -2.79 5.45
N THR A 174 3.84 -1.70 6.21
CA THR A 174 2.68 -0.87 6.54
C THR A 174 2.89 0.56 6.03
N ALA A 175 1.89 1.42 6.10
CA ALA A 175 2.01 2.83 5.72
C ALA A 175 3.03 3.58 6.57
N ARG A 176 3.17 3.22 7.86
CA ARG A 176 4.12 3.86 8.79
C ARG A 176 5.50 3.20 8.80
N SER A 177 5.61 2.02 8.20
CA SER A 177 6.81 1.20 8.23
C SER A 177 6.97 0.49 6.89
N ASN A 178 7.82 1.02 6.01
CA ASN A 178 7.96 0.46 4.67
C ASN A 178 9.41 0.22 4.23
N TYR A 179 9.54 -0.81 3.41
CA TYR A 179 10.74 -1.11 2.64
C TYR A 179 10.72 -0.35 1.32
N ARG A 180 11.86 0.23 0.96
CA ARG A 180 12.09 0.92 -0.31
C ARG A 180 13.26 0.29 -1.04
N TYR A 181 13.07 -0.02 -2.31
CA TYR A 181 14.06 -0.75 -3.08
C TYR A 181 15.31 0.10 -3.38
N LYS A 182 16.48 -0.53 -3.33
CA LYS A 182 17.79 0.10 -3.62
C LYS A 182 18.53 -0.55 -4.79
N GLY A 183 17.91 -1.51 -5.48
CA GLY A 183 18.60 -2.35 -6.45
C GLY A 183 19.25 -3.57 -5.82
N GLN A 184 19.52 -4.59 -6.64
CA GLN A 184 20.34 -5.76 -6.29
C GLN A 184 19.87 -6.50 -5.02
N GLY A 185 18.56 -6.65 -4.85
CA GLY A 185 17.97 -7.33 -3.69
C GLY A 185 18.09 -6.56 -2.37
N GLN A 186 18.50 -5.29 -2.40
CA GLN A 186 18.67 -4.46 -1.21
C GLN A 186 17.48 -3.53 -0.98
N PHE A 187 17.19 -3.30 0.30
CA PHE A 187 16.06 -2.48 0.73
C PHE A 187 16.48 -1.54 1.85
N HIS A 188 16.04 -0.29 1.73
CA HIS A 188 16.02 0.64 2.83
C HIS A 188 14.72 0.48 3.61
N TYR A 189 14.74 0.57 4.94
CA TYR A 189 13.54 0.52 5.77
C TYR A 189 13.41 1.81 6.57
N VAL A 190 12.24 2.42 6.51
CA VAL A 190 11.85 3.53 7.39
C VAL A 190 10.63 3.10 8.15
N GLY A 191 10.71 3.15 9.48
CA GLY A 191 9.65 2.67 10.36
C GLY A 191 9.39 3.58 11.55
N SER A 192 8.28 3.30 12.22
CA SER A 192 7.89 4.01 13.44
C SER A 192 7.37 3.04 14.49
N ALA A 193 7.89 3.15 15.71
CA ALA A 193 7.47 2.34 16.86
C ALA A 193 6.57 3.11 17.85
N GLY A 194 6.11 4.32 17.49
CA GLY A 194 5.30 5.15 18.36
C GLY A 194 5.23 6.60 17.89
N ALA A 195 4.70 7.51 18.71
CA ALA A 195 4.59 8.92 18.33
C ALA A 195 5.95 9.63 18.25
N ILE A 196 6.93 9.17 19.02
CA ILE A 196 8.25 9.81 19.17
C ILE A 196 9.40 8.88 18.76
N TYR A 197 9.10 7.65 18.32
CA TYR A 197 10.12 6.67 17.95
C TYR A 197 10.15 6.41 16.44
N SER A 198 11.37 6.38 15.92
CA SER A 198 11.66 6.08 14.51
C SER A 198 12.68 4.97 14.39
N ILE A 199 12.64 4.30 13.25
CA ILE A 199 13.51 3.19 12.89
C ILE A 199 14.06 3.47 11.49
N LEU A 200 15.35 3.21 11.32
CA LEU A 200 16.04 3.21 10.04
C LEU A 200 16.73 1.87 9.87
N GLY A 201 16.57 1.20 8.74
CA GLY A 201 17.23 -0.08 8.51
C GLY A 201 17.72 -0.26 7.09
N SER A 202 18.66 -1.18 6.92
CA SER A 202 19.13 -1.68 5.64
C SER A 202 19.04 -3.19 5.64
N PHE A 203 18.43 -3.74 4.59
CA PHE A 203 18.11 -5.15 4.47
C PHE A 203 18.53 -5.67 3.09
N THR A 204 18.74 -6.98 3.00
CA THR A 204 18.94 -7.69 1.73
C THR A 204 18.04 -8.91 1.72
N ILE A 205 17.39 -9.21 0.60
CA ILE A 205 16.61 -10.44 0.47
C ILE A 205 17.54 -11.66 0.47
N SER A 206 17.11 -12.77 1.06
CA SER A 206 17.87 -14.02 1.05
C SER A 206 18.03 -14.56 -0.37
N ASP A 207 19.07 -15.36 -0.58
CA ASP A 207 19.37 -16.01 -1.86
C ASP A 207 18.23 -16.91 -2.39
N ASP A 208 17.25 -17.27 -1.56
CA ASP A 208 16.07 -18.06 -1.96
C ASP A 208 14.79 -17.22 -2.06
N GLY A 209 14.91 -15.89 -1.92
CA GLY A 209 13.81 -14.94 -2.00
C GLY A 209 12.84 -14.97 -0.83
N THR A 210 13.05 -15.81 0.20
CA THR A 210 12.04 -16.07 1.24
C THR A 210 12.02 -15.09 2.41
N THR A 211 13.11 -14.40 2.71
CA THR A 211 13.19 -13.53 3.90
C THR A 211 14.09 -12.33 3.66
N LEU A 212 13.88 -11.27 4.45
CA LEU A 212 14.86 -10.19 4.57
C LEU A 212 15.92 -10.54 5.62
N ILE A 213 17.16 -10.21 5.30
CA ILE A 213 18.34 -10.34 6.16
C ILE A 213 18.77 -8.93 6.54
N ASN A 214 18.69 -8.63 7.83
CA ASN A 214 19.12 -7.35 8.38
C ASN A 214 20.62 -7.13 8.18
N GLN A 215 21.01 -5.93 7.75
CA GLN A 215 22.40 -5.50 7.66
C GLN A 215 22.69 -4.47 8.77
N ASP A 216 21.87 -3.42 8.83
CA ASP A 216 22.00 -2.33 9.79
C ASP A 216 20.62 -1.94 10.30
N TYR A 217 20.51 -1.73 11.61
CA TYR A 217 19.26 -1.34 12.24
C TYR A 217 19.51 -0.25 13.28
N TYR A 218 19.06 0.96 12.98
CA TYR A 218 19.07 2.12 13.85
C TYR A 218 17.67 2.38 14.37
N PHE A 219 17.55 2.74 15.64
CA PHE A 219 16.26 3.17 16.17
C PHE A 219 16.43 4.17 17.29
N THR A 220 15.39 4.95 17.52
CA THR A 220 15.34 5.86 18.64
C THR A 220 14.59 5.25 19.81
N HIS A 221 15.07 5.51 21.03
CA HIS A 221 14.39 5.14 22.28
C HIS A 221 14.80 6.13 23.36
N GLU A 222 14.06 6.25 24.46
CA GLU A 222 14.51 7.00 25.63
C GLU A 222 15.88 6.51 26.12
N LYS A 223 16.73 7.43 26.60
CA LYS A 223 17.97 7.10 27.31
C LYS A 223 17.69 6.35 28.60
N ASP A 224 16.77 6.90 29.38
CA ASP A 224 16.42 6.44 30.72
C ASP A 224 14.92 6.13 30.78
N GLU A 225 14.35 5.89 31.97
CA GLU A 225 12.89 5.77 32.15
C GLU A 225 12.12 7.10 31.93
N ASN A 226 12.78 8.14 31.41
CA ASN A 226 12.20 9.46 31.16
C ASN A 226 12.05 9.76 29.66
N TYR A 227 10.86 10.20 29.27
CA TYR A 227 10.48 10.53 27.89
C TYR A 227 11.08 11.84 27.36
N ASP A 228 11.78 12.60 28.21
CA ASP A 228 12.33 13.91 27.84
C ASP A 228 13.61 13.81 26.98
N ASP A 229 14.34 12.70 27.05
CA ASP A 229 15.63 12.51 26.38
C ASP A 229 15.65 11.24 25.51
N ILE A 230 15.70 11.42 24.20
CA ILE A 230 15.78 10.35 23.21
C ILE A 230 17.22 10.15 22.73
N ALA A 231 17.65 8.89 22.65
CA ALA A 231 18.91 8.46 22.07
C ALA A 231 18.70 7.61 20.82
N VAL A 232 19.78 7.43 20.06
CA VAL A 232 19.85 6.52 18.92
C VAL A 232 20.60 5.26 19.34
N PHE A 233 20.02 4.11 19.03
CA PHE A 233 20.55 2.78 19.28
C PHE A 233 20.80 2.07 17.96
N TYR A 234 21.74 1.12 17.97
CA TYR A 234 22.08 0.30 16.81
C TYR A 234 22.21 -1.18 17.17
N ASN A 235 21.75 -2.04 16.26
CA ASN A 235 22.10 -3.44 16.21
C ASN A 235 22.12 -3.97 14.77
N ASP A 236 22.69 -5.16 14.60
CA ASP A 236 22.72 -5.93 13.34
C ASP A 236 21.65 -7.05 13.33
N LYS A 237 20.74 -7.07 14.31
CA LYS A 237 19.72 -8.13 14.48
C LYS A 237 18.34 -7.75 13.94
N GLY A 238 18.10 -6.48 13.63
CA GLY A 238 16.80 -6.00 13.14
C GLY A 238 15.73 -5.90 14.23
N ILE A 239 16.15 -5.75 15.51
CA ILE A 239 15.23 -5.77 16.66
C ILE A 239 15.15 -4.40 17.34
N TRP A 240 13.94 -4.03 17.77
CA TRP A 240 13.71 -2.82 18.55
C TRP A 240 13.84 -3.12 20.05
N ASP A 241 15.08 -3.37 20.51
CA ASP A 241 15.40 -3.77 21.88
C ASP A 241 16.70 -3.07 22.34
N ARG A 242 16.62 -2.32 23.44
CA ARG A 242 17.75 -1.55 23.98
C ARG A 242 18.81 -2.43 24.61
N GLU A 243 18.41 -3.47 25.33
CA GLU A 243 19.30 -4.37 26.04
C GLU A 243 20.19 -5.18 25.09
N GLU A 244 19.70 -5.41 23.88
CA GLU A 244 20.41 -6.09 22.80
C GLU A 244 21.11 -5.15 21.81
N SER A 245 21.18 -3.84 22.12
CA SER A 245 21.69 -2.80 21.22
C SER A 245 22.77 -1.93 21.87
N ILE A 246 23.47 -1.17 21.03
CA ILE A 246 24.49 -0.21 21.46
C ILE A 246 23.93 1.21 21.31
N GLU A 247 23.94 2.00 22.38
CA GLU A 247 23.68 3.45 22.30
C GLU A 247 24.81 4.12 21.51
N LEU A 248 24.45 4.87 20.47
CA LEU A 248 25.39 5.60 19.63
C LEU A 248 25.59 7.04 20.15
N ASP A 249 26.81 7.56 20.00
CA ASP A 249 27.09 8.99 20.12
C ASP A 249 26.65 9.70 18.83
N MET A 250 25.33 9.72 18.61
CA MET A 250 24.66 10.24 17.42
C MET A 250 23.49 11.12 17.86
N THR A 251 23.35 12.30 17.26
CA THR A 251 22.18 13.16 17.49
C THR A 251 21.00 12.75 16.59
N LEU A 252 19.78 13.21 16.90
CA LEU A 252 18.64 13.00 15.99
C LEU A 252 18.85 13.68 14.64
N ASP A 253 19.54 14.82 14.59
CA ASP A 253 19.87 15.50 13.34
C ASP A 253 20.82 14.65 12.47
N ASP A 254 21.76 13.93 13.10
CA ASP A 254 22.63 12.98 12.42
C ASP A 254 21.85 11.78 11.88
N LEU A 255 20.88 11.26 12.66
CA LEU A 255 20.00 10.17 12.21
C LEU A 255 19.15 10.59 11.00
N TRP A 256 18.56 11.79 11.02
CA TRP A 256 17.79 12.30 9.87
C TRP A 256 18.68 12.65 8.67
N GLN A 257 19.94 13.01 8.91
CA GLN A 257 20.90 13.14 7.83
C GLN A 257 21.21 11.78 7.20
N LEU A 258 21.40 10.74 8.00
CA LEU A 258 21.58 9.37 7.53
C LEU A 258 20.37 8.86 6.73
N GLU A 259 19.14 9.11 7.21
CA GLU A 259 17.92 8.77 6.46
C GLU A 259 17.89 9.46 5.09
N ARG A 260 18.20 10.77 5.03
CA ARG A 260 18.24 11.51 3.76
C ARG A 260 19.29 10.95 2.80
N GLU A 261 20.46 10.59 3.31
CA GLU A 261 21.52 9.98 2.50
C GLU A 261 21.08 8.62 1.95
N GLN A 262 20.46 7.78 2.77
CA GLN A 262 19.94 6.48 2.32
C GLN A 262 18.77 6.63 1.35
N ALA A 263 17.97 7.69 1.46
CA ALA A 263 16.90 7.98 0.51
C ALA A 263 17.41 8.36 -0.90
N GLU A 264 18.63 8.89 -1.02
CA GLU A 264 19.26 9.16 -2.32
C GLU A 264 19.69 7.89 -3.07
N GLU A 265 19.76 6.75 -2.37
CA GLU A 265 20.10 5.43 -2.93
C GLU A 265 18.87 4.62 -3.37
N ILE A 266 17.66 5.16 -3.18
CA ILE A 266 16.42 4.50 -3.59
C ILE A 266 16.40 4.41 -5.12
N VAL A 267 16.06 3.22 -5.62
CA VAL A 267 15.90 2.93 -7.04
C VAL A 267 14.42 2.74 -7.33
N GLU A 268 13.93 3.50 -8.29
CA GLU A 268 12.60 3.30 -8.87
C GLU A 268 12.65 2.11 -9.83
N ILE A 269 11.69 1.19 -9.70
CA ILE A 269 11.55 -0.01 -10.51
C ILE A 269 10.43 0.22 -11.52
N ASP A 270 10.57 -0.32 -12.73
CA ASP A 270 9.48 -0.39 -13.68
C ASP A 270 8.37 -1.30 -13.14
N ILE A 271 7.13 -0.83 -13.22
CA ILE A 271 5.97 -1.55 -12.69
C ILE A 271 4.81 -1.56 -13.69
N THR A 272 3.85 -2.44 -13.45
CA THR A 272 2.52 -2.39 -14.05
C THR A 272 1.53 -1.87 -13.00
N PRO A 273 0.93 -0.68 -13.18
CA PRO A 273 -0.15 -0.21 -12.33
C PRO A 273 -1.33 -1.18 -12.38
N PHE A 274 -2.08 -1.32 -11.28
CA PHE A 274 -3.29 -2.13 -11.32
C PHE A 274 -4.39 -1.52 -12.21
N SER A 275 -4.32 -0.23 -12.53
CA SER A 275 -5.18 0.42 -13.54
C SER A 275 -4.96 -0.13 -14.95
N ASP A 276 -3.76 -0.65 -15.23
CA ASP A 276 -3.39 -1.30 -16.49
C ASP A 276 -3.56 -2.84 -16.41
N TYR A 277 -3.89 -3.39 -15.24
CA TYR A 277 -4.15 -4.82 -15.02
C TYR A 277 -5.58 -5.20 -15.40
N THR A 278 -5.75 -6.36 -16.04
CA THR A 278 -7.07 -6.93 -16.33
C THR A 278 -7.22 -8.25 -15.57
N PRO A 279 -8.14 -8.32 -14.59
CA PRO A 279 -8.39 -9.55 -13.83
C PRO A 279 -8.84 -10.70 -14.71
N THR A 280 -8.45 -11.92 -14.33
CA THR A 280 -8.79 -13.13 -15.13
C THR A 280 -10.08 -13.79 -14.72
N ARG A 281 -10.54 -13.50 -13.51
CA ARG A 281 -11.89 -13.82 -13.03
C ARG A 281 -12.77 -12.57 -13.01
N PRO A 282 -14.10 -12.71 -13.22
CA PRO A 282 -15.02 -11.62 -12.94
C PRO A 282 -14.90 -11.23 -11.48
N ILE A 283 -14.49 -10.00 -11.24
CA ILE A 283 -14.52 -9.37 -9.92
C ILE A 283 -15.83 -8.57 -9.90
N ASP A 284 -16.85 -9.10 -9.21
CA ASP A 284 -18.17 -8.48 -9.12
C ASP A 284 -18.17 -7.41 -8.05
N VAL A 285 -17.51 -6.31 -8.35
CA VAL A 285 -17.42 -5.15 -7.47
C VAL A 285 -18.42 -4.11 -7.95
N ASP A 286 -19.37 -3.80 -7.08
CA ASP A 286 -20.37 -2.76 -7.36
C ASP A 286 -19.78 -1.40 -7.01
N LEU A 287 -18.73 -1.00 -7.74
CA LEU A 287 -18.10 0.30 -7.57
C LEU A 287 -19.12 1.43 -7.80
N PRO A 288 -18.95 2.58 -7.12
CA PRO A 288 -19.79 3.73 -7.39
C PRO A 288 -19.75 4.09 -8.88
N ARG A 289 -20.91 4.18 -9.52
CA ARG A 289 -21.06 4.55 -10.94
C ARG A 289 -21.08 6.05 -11.15
N VAL A 290 -20.97 6.81 -10.07
CA VAL A 290 -20.94 8.26 -10.03
C VAL A 290 -19.65 8.65 -9.31
N SER A 291 -18.86 9.57 -9.87
CA SER A 291 -17.75 10.21 -9.18
C SER A 291 -18.17 11.57 -8.63
N VAL A 292 -17.41 12.08 -7.67
CA VAL A 292 -17.64 13.39 -7.06
C VAL A 292 -16.34 14.17 -6.98
N ASP A 293 -16.33 15.39 -7.51
CA ASP A 293 -15.13 16.24 -7.57
C ASP A 293 -15.43 17.69 -7.22
N TRP A 294 -14.43 18.40 -6.71
CA TRP A 294 -14.49 19.85 -6.55
C TRP A 294 -14.46 20.57 -7.91
N ILE A 295 -15.21 21.65 -8.05
CA ILE A 295 -15.13 22.50 -9.24
C ILE A 295 -15.15 24.00 -8.90
N GLU A 296 -14.13 24.74 -9.33
CA GLU A 296 -14.11 26.21 -9.19
C GLU A 296 -14.84 26.91 -10.34
N GLY A 297 -14.85 26.27 -11.52
CA GLY A 297 -15.34 26.82 -12.78
C GLY A 297 -16.76 26.39 -13.16
N THR A 298 -16.94 26.25 -14.47
CA THR A 298 -18.13 25.66 -15.10
C THR A 298 -17.64 24.47 -15.91
N PRO A 299 -18.32 23.30 -15.86
CA PRO A 299 -17.94 22.17 -16.70
C PRO A 299 -18.01 22.54 -18.18
N ASP A 300 -17.18 21.90 -18.99
CA ASP A 300 -17.31 21.98 -20.44
C ASP A 300 -18.55 21.20 -20.89
N GLY A 301 -19.35 21.76 -21.81
CA GLY A 301 -20.53 21.08 -22.36
C GLY A 301 -21.85 21.42 -21.68
N GLU A 302 -22.86 20.55 -21.88
CA GLU A 302 -24.15 20.68 -21.20
C GLU A 302 -24.08 20.04 -19.81
N TYR A 303 -24.66 20.69 -18.81
CA TYR A 303 -24.75 20.17 -17.45
C TYR A 303 -26.06 20.62 -16.83
N ASP A 304 -26.53 19.87 -15.84
CA ASP A 304 -27.62 20.31 -14.97
C ASP A 304 -27.04 20.95 -13.71
N GLU A 305 -27.74 21.91 -13.12
CA GLU A 305 -27.29 22.63 -11.93
C GLU A 305 -28.38 22.63 -10.86
N PHE A 306 -27.99 22.31 -9.63
CA PHE A 306 -28.87 22.37 -8.47
C PHE A 306 -28.22 23.15 -7.32
N VAL A 307 -28.99 24.03 -6.68
CA VAL A 307 -28.56 24.81 -5.52
C VAL A 307 -29.28 24.25 -4.30
N VAL A 308 -28.53 23.61 -3.40
CA VAL A 308 -29.06 23.02 -2.16
C VAL A 308 -29.50 24.12 -1.20
N ASP A 309 -28.64 25.12 -1.00
CA ASP A 309 -28.88 26.26 -0.12
C ASP A 309 -28.13 27.48 -0.61
N GLU A 310 -28.67 28.69 -0.43
CA GLU A 310 -28.11 29.97 -0.88
C GLU A 310 -27.19 30.64 0.17
N THR A 311 -26.89 29.97 1.29
CA THR A 311 -26.00 30.52 2.33
C THR A 311 -24.56 30.59 1.84
N GLU A 312 -23.94 31.75 2.04
CA GLU A 312 -22.54 32.00 1.72
C GLU A 312 -21.63 31.77 2.94
N PRO A 313 -20.42 31.21 2.77
CA PRO A 313 -19.79 30.85 1.49
C PRO A 313 -20.31 29.53 0.89
N GLN A 314 -20.51 29.51 -0.43
CA GLN A 314 -20.84 28.29 -1.16
C GLN A 314 -19.62 27.62 -1.78
N VAL A 315 -19.68 26.29 -1.85
CA VAL A 315 -18.79 25.45 -2.65
C VAL A 315 -19.57 24.81 -3.79
N LYS A 316 -18.86 24.35 -4.82
CA LYS A 316 -19.44 23.58 -5.92
C LYS A 316 -18.76 22.24 -6.04
N ILE A 317 -19.59 21.23 -6.28
CA ILE A 317 -19.14 19.88 -6.61
C ILE A 317 -19.73 19.47 -7.95
N LEU A 318 -19.01 18.59 -8.64
CA LEU A 318 -19.43 17.96 -9.88
C LEU A 318 -19.72 16.49 -9.61
N LEU A 319 -20.91 16.04 -10.00
CA LEU A 319 -21.28 14.63 -10.01
C LEU A 319 -21.26 14.14 -11.46
N GLU A 320 -20.36 13.21 -11.77
CA GLU A 320 -20.21 12.65 -13.11
C GLU A 320 -20.54 11.16 -13.10
N ALA A 321 -21.39 10.75 -14.02
CA ALA A 321 -21.66 9.33 -14.21
C ALA A 321 -20.53 8.70 -15.05
N ILE A 322 -19.93 7.62 -14.58
CA ILE A 322 -19.00 6.79 -15.37
C ILE A 322 -19.77 6.10 -16.51
N THR A 323 -21.00 5.65 -16.20
CA THR A 323 -22.00 5.10 -17.12
C THR A 323 -23.36 5.61 -16.71
N GLU A 324 -24.33 5.70 -17.62
CA GLU A 324 -25.71 6.12 -17.30
C GLU A 324 -26.23 5.42 -16.03
N VAL A 325 -26.67 6.21 -15.04
CA VAL A 325 -27.34 5.74 -13.82
C VAL A 325 -28.78 6.26 -13.79
N GLU A 326 -29.69 5.44 -13.26
CA GLU A 326 -31.11 5.78 -13.15
C GLU A 326 -31.50 6.18 -11.72
N ASP A 327 -32.53 7.02 -11.60
CA ASP A 327 -33.14 7.42 -10.32
C ASP A 327 -32.12 8.08 -9.36
N LEU A 328 -31.28 8.98 -9.88
CA LEU A 328 -30.31 9.73 -9.08
C LEU A 328 -31.06 10.70 -8.17
N ARG A 329 -30.84 10.60 -6.87
CA ARG A 329 -31.38 11.52 -5.85
C ARG A 329 -30.24 12.17 -5.11
N LEU A 330 -30.33 13.50 -4.95
CA LEU A 330 -29.53 14.22 -3.98
C LEU A 330 -30.22 14.16 -2.63
N LEU A 331 -29.45 13.90 -1.58
CA LEU A 331 -29.96 13.64 -0.24
C LEU A 331 -29.33 14.62 0.75
N ALA A 332 -30.15 15.19 1.62
CA ALA A 332 -29.70 15.69 2.91
C ALA A 332 -29.59 14.51 3.87
N LEU A 333 -28.47 14.44 4.58
CA LEU A 333 -28.18 13.37 5.53
C LEU A 333 -28.24 13.90 6.97
N THR A 334 -28.83 13.11 7.86
CA THR A 334 -28.77 13.33 9.30
C THR A 334 -28.25 12.06 9.95
N TYR A 335 -27.09 12.17 10.60
CA TYR A 335 -26.44 11.06 11.30
C TYR A 335 -27.34 10.48 12.40
N GLU A 336 -27.42 9.16 12.47
CA GLU A 336 -28.12 8.43 13.51
C GLU A 336 -27.10 7.72 14.42
N ASP A 337 -27.26 7.89 15.73
CA ASP A 337 -26.35 7.30 16.71
C ASP A 337 -26.76 5.85 16.99
N HIS A 338 -25.93 4.89 16.57
CA HIS A 338 -26.15 3.47 16.81
C HIS A 338 -25.21 2.92 17.90
N PRO A 339 -25.75 2.17 18.89
CA PRO A 339 -24.94 1.59 19.98
C PRO A 339 -23.82 0.64 19.53
N GLU A 340 -23.92 0.11 18.32
CA GLU A 340 -23.01 -0.91 17.77
C GLU A 340 -21.92 -0.31 16.86
N GLY A 341 -21.85 1.03 16.74
CA GLY A 341 -20.81 1.72 15.95
C GLY A 341 -21.02 1.72 14.44
N GLN A 342 -22.15 1.21 13.95
CA GLN A 342 -22.53 1.29 12.54
C GLN A 342 -22.91 2.72 12.16
N ILE A 343 -22.34 3.24 11.08
CA ILE A 343 -22.67 4.56 10.54
C ILE A 343 -23.94 4.44 9.70
N THR A 344 -25.02 5.09 10.12
CA THR A 344 -26.26 5.19 9.36
C THR A 344 -26.72 6.64 9.30
N PHE A 345 -27.53 6.94 8.27
CA PHE A 345 -28.09 8.27 8.07
C PHE A 345 -29.57 8.17 7.75
N SER A 346 -30.37 9.03 8.39
CA SER A 346 -31.67 9.36 7.83
C SER A 346 -31.49 10.29 6.64
N THR A 347 -32.34 10.10 5.63
CA THR A 347 -32.22 10.77 4.33
C THR A 347 -33.47 11.61 4.04
N GLU A 348 -33.29 12.86 3.63
CA GLU A 348 -34.32 13.69 3.01
C GLU A 348 -33.93 13.99 1.56
N GLU A 349 -34.86 13.80 0.62
CA GLU A 349 -34.60 14.08 -0.80
C GLU A 349 -34.59 15.59 -1.07
N LEU A 350 -33.49 16.07 -1.64
CA LEU A 350 -33.29 17.46 -2.04
C LEU A 350 -33.60 17.68 -3.52
N HIS A 351 -33.17 16.74 -4.36
CA HIS A 351 -33.33 16.80 -5.81
C HIS A 351 -33.40 15.40 -6.39
N HIS A 352 -33.98 15.30 -7.59
CA HIS A 352 -34.13 14.04 -8.30
C HIS A 352 -33.93 14.26 -9.80
N LEU A 353 -33.10 13.41 -10.39
CA LEU A 353 -32.94 13.24 -11.82
C LEU A 353 -33.32 11.81 -12.19
N ASP A 354 -34.18 11.66 -13.20
CA ASP A 354 -34.54 10.32 -13.70
C ASP A 354 -33.30 9.56 -14.16
N ARG A 355 -32.30 10.29 -14.70
CA ARG A 355 -31.03 9.76 -15.20
C ARG A 355 -29.90 10.77 -15.07
N LEU A 356 -28.69 10.27 -14.78
CA LEU A 356 -27.43 11.01 -14.92
C LEU A 356 -26.56 10.30 -15.96
N THR A 357 -26.05 11.03 -16.94
CA THR A 357 -25.25 10.50 -18.06
C THR A 357 -23.86 11.13 -18.09
N PRO A 358 -22.83 10.41 -18.59
CA PRO A 358 -21.49 10.97 -18.73
C PRO A 358 -21.43 12.31 -19.50
N GLU A 359 -22.31 12.48 -20.50
CA GLU A 359 -22.33 13.69 -21.35
C GLU A 359 -23.06 14.88 -20.74
N ARG A 360 -23.73 14.68 -19.60
CA ARG A 360 -24.55 15.71 -18.94
C ARG A 360 -24.45 15.56 -17.42
N PRO A 361 -23.32 15.97 -16.82
CA PRO A 361 -23.09 15.86 -15.39
C PRO A 361 -23.95 16.85 -14.59
N LEU A 362 -23.98 16.67 -13.27
CA LEU A 362 -24.73 17.52 -12.34
C LEU A 362 -23.78 18.35 -11.49
N VAL A 363 -23.89 19.68 -11.59
CA VAL A 363 -23.22 20.62 -10.69
C VAL A 363 -24.11 20.88 -9.48
N VAL A 364 -23.58 20.69 -8.29
CA VAL A 364 -24.30 20.96 -7.04
C VAL A 364 -23.62 22.09 -6.27
N ARG A 365 -24.40 23.08 -5.84
CA ARG A 365 -23.95 24.20 -5.00
C ARG A 365 -24.49 24.03 -3.58
N LEU A 366 -23.59 24.06 -2.60
CA LEU A 366 -23.91 23.84 -1.18
C LEU A 366 -23.07 24.72 -0.26
N ALA A 367 -23.49 24.90 0.99
CA ALA A 367 -22.85 25.77 1.99
C ALA A 367 -21.55 25.19 2.61
N GLY A 368 -20.95 24.17 2.00
CA GLY A 368 -19.75 23.45 2.48
C GLY A 368 -20.07 22.16 3.23
N PHE A 369 -19.01 21.39 3.53
CA PHE A 369 -19.10 20.11 4.23
C PHE A 369 -18.78 20.29 5.72
N GLY A 370 -19.52 19.60 6.57
CA GLY A 370 -19.20 19.45 7.99
C GLY A 370 -18.31 18.25 8.25
N THR A 371 -17.83 18.09 9.49
CA THR A 371 -17.09 16.88 9.91
C THR A 371 -17.95 15.62 9.92
N ILE A 372 -19.28 15.78 9.96
CA ILE A 372 -20.26 14.70 9.81
C ILE A 372 -20.91 14.89 8.45
N PRO A 373 -20.96 13.85 7.59
CA PRO A 373 -21.63 13.96 6.30
C PRO A 373 -23.08 14.41 6.45
N ASN A 374 -23.44 15.49 5.78
CA ASN A 374 -24.78 16.08 5.76
C ASN A 374 -25.40 16.08 4.35
N PHE A 375 -24.67 15.54 3.38
CA PHE A 375 -25.02 15.50 1.97
C PHE A 375 -24.65 14.14 1.39
N GLY A 376 -25.48 13.61 0.50
CA GLY A 376 -25.29 12.32 -0.10
C GLY A 376 -26.03 12.17 -1.43
N ILE A 377 -25.84 11.03 -2.06
CA ILE A 377 -26.56 10.63 -3.27
C ILE A 377 -27.15 9.22 -3.11
N SER A 378 -28.16 8.92 -3.90
CA SER A 378 -28.57 7.54 -4.15
C SER A 378 -28.95 7.35 -5.60
N TYR A 379 -28.82 6.14 -6.12
CA TYR A 379 -29.24 5.77 -7.47
C TYR A 379 -29.47 4.27 -7.56
N LYS A 380 -30.06 3.80 -8.66
CA LYS A 380 -30.22 2.37 -8.94
C LYS A 380 -29.00 1.80 -9.63
N ASP A 381 -28.48 0.70 -9.11
CA ASP A 381 -27.39 -0.06 -9.71
C ASP A 381 -27.86 -0.86 -10.95
N LYS A 382 -26.95 -1.64 -11.54
CA LYS A 382 -27.23 -2.53 -12.69
C LYS A 382 -28.27 -3.62 -12.38
N THR A 383 -28.49 -3.94 -11.10
CA THR A 383 -29.44 -4.97 -10.64
C THR A 383 -30.82 -4.39 -10.33
N GLY A 384 -30.94 -3.07 -10.28
CA GLY A 384 -32.13 -2.33 -9.89
C GLY A 384 -32.24 -2.08 -8.38
N ALA A 385 -31.22 -2.44 -7.60
CA ALA A 385 -31.12 -2.12 -6.18
C ALA A 385 -30.71 -0.66 -6.00
N THR A 386 -31.27 0.00 -4.99
CA THR A 386 -30.89 1.37 -4.65
C THR A 386 -29.66 1.36 -3.75
N LYS A 387 -28.62 2.07 -4.17
CA LYS A 387 -27.39 2.30 -3.41
C LYS A 387 -27.39 3.69 -2.81
N TYR A 388 -26.82 3.84 -1.62
CA TYR A 388 -26.78 5.10 -0.87
C TYR A 388 -25.34 5.46 -0.53
N TYR A 389 -24.94 6.69 -0.84
CA TYR A 389 -23.59 7.18 -0.61
C TYR A 389 -23.62 8.51 0.11
N ALA A 390 -22.79 8.65 1.14
CA ALA A 390 -22.47 9.93 1.77
C ALA A 390 -21.30 10.57 1.02
N VAL A 391 -21.39 11.86 0.74
CA VAL A 391 -20.27 12.63 0.19
C VAL A 391 -19.42 13.11 1.36
N THR A 392 -18.15 12.73 1.38
CA THR A 392 -17.19 13.09 2.42
C THR A 392 -15.94 13.74 1.83
N GLU A 393 -15.27 14.56 2.61
CA GLU A 393 -13.96 15.11 2.27
C GLU A 393 -12.86 14.21 2.86
N SER A 394 -11.87 13.86 2.04
CA SER A 394 -10.69 13.12 2.43
C SER A 394 -9.86 13.92 3.42
N GLY A 395 -9.60 13.35 4.60
CA GLY A 395 -8.70 13.95 5.60
C GLY A 395 -7.22 13.98 5.18
N ARG A 396 -6.87 13.33 4.06
CA ARG A 396 -5.49 13.23 3.56
C ARG A 396 -5.12 14.40 2.65
N ASP A 397 -5.95 14.66 1.64
CA ASP A 397 -5.66 15.62 0.56
C ASP A 397 -6.82 16.58 0.25
N GLY A 398 -7.94 16.45 0.96
CA GLY A 398 -9.13 17.28 0.76
C GLY A 398 -9.95 16.91 -0.47
N SER A 399 -9.68 15.79 -1.16
CA SER A 399 -10.53 15.29 -2.25
C SER A 399 -11.91 14.87 -1.76
N LEU A 400 -12.90 14.76 -2.66
CA LEU A 400 -14.23 14.26 -2.29
C LEU A 400 -14.33 12.77 -2.60
N LEU A 401 -15.03 12.05 -1.73
CA LEU A 401 -15.21 10.60 -1.81
C LEU A 401 -16.68 10.21 -1.61
N LEU A 402 -17.07 9.07 -2.16
CA LEU A 402 -18.36 8.43 -1.92
C LEU A 402 -18.24 7.26 -0.94
N MET A 403 -18.80 7.42 0.25
CA MET A 403 -18.87 6.38 1.27
C MET A 403 -20.24 5.71 1.25
N GLU A 404 -20.32 4.42 0.91
CA GLU A 404 -21.57 3.67 0.94
C GLU A 404 -22.10 3.54 2.36
N PHE A 405 -23.42 3.63 2.55
CA PHE A 405 -24.06 3.39 3.84
C PHE A 405 -25.38 2.63 3.68
N GLU A 406 -25.77 1.91 4.73
CA GLU A 406 -27.07 1.26 4.81
C GLU A 406 -28.11 2.21 5.41
N LYS A 407 -29.34 2.13 4.87
CA LYS A 407 -30.49 2.93 5.31
C LYS A 407 -31.45 2.13 6.18
#